data_AF-A0A831QND7-F1
#
_entry.id   AF-A0A831QND7-F1
#
_cell.length_a   1.000
_cell.length_b   1.000
_cell.length_c   1.000
_cell.angle_alpha   90.00
_cell.angle_beta   90.00
_cell.angle_gamma   90.00
#
_symmetry.space_group_name_H-M   'P 1'
#
loop_
_entity.id
_entity.type
_entity.pdbx_description
1 polymer ?
#
loop_
_entity_poly.entity_id
_entity_poly.type
_entity_poly.pdbx_seq_one_letter_code
_entity_poly.pdbx_strand_id
1 'polypeptide(L)' 'MGRPATKPTELRDGYYIEVRNKNQKSGIKIVRETKQQLIMAIEEYKKTKDVTVLGKLKNGKMEAIPGL' A
#
# COMPACT_ATOMS: atom_id res chain seq x y z
N MET A 1 22.71 22.91 -17.11
CA MET A 1 21.95 22.75 -15.85
C MET A 1 21.27 21.39 -15.88
N GLY A 2 21.83 20.41 -15.15
CA GLY A 2 21.33 19.04 -15.11
C GLY A 2 19.99 18.95 -14.37
N ARG A 3 19.10 18.07 -14.82
CA ARG A 3 17.85 17.78 -14.12
C ARG A 3 18.19 17.38 -12.67
N PRO A 4 17.53 17.96 -11.66
CA PRO A 4 17.74 17.52 -10.28
C PRO A 4 17.52 16.01 -10.20
N ALA A 5 18.39 15.30 -9.49
CA ALA A 5 18.23 13.88 -9.26
C ALA A 5 16.85 13.63 -8.65
N THR A 6 15.98 12.92 -9.36
CA THR A 6 14.71 12.44 -8.84
C THR A 6 15.01 11.50 -7.69
N LYS A 7 15.05 12.04 -6.46
CA LYS A 7 15.13 11.23 -5.25
C LYS A 7 13.93 10.29 -5.25
N PRO A 8 14.12 8.97 -5.07
CA PRO A 8 12.99 8.07 -4.91
C PRO A 8 12.15 8.56 -3.75
N THR A 9 10.83 8.63 -3.93
CA THR A 9 9.94 9.07 -2.85
C THR A 9 10.11 8.13 -1.68
N GLU A 10 10.44 8.67 -0.52
CA GLU A 10 10.50 7.88 0.70
C GLU A 10 9.10 7.34 0.99
N LEU A 11 9.03 6.06 1.34
CA LEU A 11 7.78 5.46 1.78
C LEU A 11 7.39 6.08 3.12
N ARG A 12 6.14 6.51 3.23
CA ARG A 12 5.60 7.14 4.42
C ARG A 12 5.15 6.09 5.42
N ASP A 13 5.20 6.41 6.70
CA ASP A 13 4.62 5.55 7.72
C ASP A 13 3.11 5.39 7.48
N GLY A 14 2.63 4.16 7.56
CA GLY A 14 1.24 3.84 7.25
C GLY A 14 0.99 2.38 6.90
N TYR A 15 -0.26 2.06 6.66
CA TYR A 15 -0.74 0.73 6.29
C TYR A 15 -0.79 0.60 4.77
N TYR A 16 -0.10 -0.39 4.24
CA TYR A 16 0.05 -0.63 2.82
C TYR A 16 -0.78 -1.82 2.35
N ILE A 17 -1.55 -1.59 1.29
CA ILE A 17 -2.17 -2.63 0.48
C ILE A 17 -1.70 -2.49 -0.97
N GLU A 18 -1.55 -3.62 -1.65
CA GLU A 18 -1.40 -3.67 -3.08
C GLU A 18 -2.74 -4.05 -3.72
N VAL A 19 -3.18 -3.25 -4.69
CA VAL A 19 -4.41 -3.48 -5.42
C VAL A 19 -4.05 -3.72 -6.88
N ARG A 20 -4.37 -4.91 -7.39
CA ARG A 20 -4.08 -5.32 -8.77
C ARG A 20 -5.36 -5.71 -9.51
N ASN A 21 -5.37 -5.48 -10.82
CA ASN A 21 -6.42 -6.04 -11.66
C ASN A 21 -6.17 -7.55 -11.81
N LYS A 22 -7.23 -8.36 -11.97
CA LYS A 22 -7.14 -9.85 -11.98
C LYS A 22 -6.15 -10.42 -13.02
N ASN A 23 -5.83 -9.68 -14.07
CA ASN A 23 -4.92 -10.11 -15.14
C ASN A 23 -3.56 -9.37 -15.16
N GLN A 24 -3.29 -8.53 -14.16
CA GLN A 24 -2.05 -7.75 -14.09
C GLN A 24 -1.07 -8.39 -13.10
N LYS A 25 0.20 -8.50 -13.49
CA LYS A 25 1.28 -9.02 -12.63
C LYS A 25 1.67 -8.07 -11.51
N SER A 26 1.35 -6.78 -11.66
CA SER A 26 1.71 -5.73 -10.70
C SER A 26 0.50 -4.87 -10.37
N GLY A 27 0.40 -4.49 -9.11
CA GLY A 27 -0.65 -3.62 -8.60
C GLY A 27 -0.15 -2.22 -8.28
N ILE A 28 -1.08 -1.36 -7.89
CA ILE A 28 -0.78 -0.08 -7.26
C ILE A 28 -0.72 -0.26 -5.74
N LYS A 29 0.25 0.39 -5.10
CA LYS A 29 0.37 0.41 -3.64
C LYS A 29 -0.40 1.60 -3.09
N ILE A 30 -1.33 1.32 -2.20
CA ILE A 30 -2.14 2.33 -1.52
C ILE A 30 -1.72 2.35 -0.06
N VAL A 31 -1.43 3.55 0.44
CA VAL A 31 -1.11 3.80 1.84
C VAL A 31 -2.30 4.45 2.55
N ARG A 32 -2.57 4.02 3.78
CA ARG A 32 -3.56 4.60 4.69
C ARG A 32 -2.97 4.86 6.06
N GLU A 33 -3.45 5.89 6.74
CA GLU A 33 -2.93 6.29 8.05
C GLU A 33 -3.47 5.40 9.17
N THR A 34 -4.72 4.92 9.06
CA THR A 34 -5.39 4.14 10.10
C THR A 34 -5.80 2.75 9.61
N LYS A 35 -5.89 1.78 10.53
CA LYS A 35 -6.32 0.40 10.23
C LYS A 35 -7.76 0.38 9.70
N GLN A 36 -8.66 1.21 10.24
CA GLN A 36 -10.04 1.31 9.77
C GLN A 36 -10.13 1.76 8.30
N GLN A 37 -9.35 2.77 7.92
CA GLN A 37 -9.29 3.22 6.52
C GLN A 37 -8.73 2.14 5.60
N LEU A 38 -7.75 1.37 6.08
CA LEU A 38 -7.22 0.22 5.33
C LEU A 38 -8.30 -0.83 5.11
N ILE A 39 -9.05 -1.21 6.15
CA ILE A 39 -10.11 -2.22 6.07
C ILE A 39 -11.19 -1.79 5.08
N MET A 40 -11.67 -0.54 5.19
CA MET A 40 -12.66 0.00 4.24
C MET A 40 -12.14 -0.04 2.80
N ALA A 41 -10.86 0.33 2.57
CA ALA A 41 -10.25 0.25 1.25
C ALA A 41 -10.15 -1.20 0.75
N ILE A 42 -9.78 -2.15 1.60
CA ILE A 42 -9.73 -3.57 1.24
C ILE A 42 -11.12 -4.04 0.82
N GLU A 43 -12.15 -3.76 1.62
CA GLU A 43 -13.54 -4.16 1.31
C GLU A 43 -14.05 -3.55 0.01
N GLU A 44 -13.72 -2.29 -0.27
CA GLU A 44 -14.10 -1.62 -1.52
C GLU A 44 -13.39 -2.22 -2.73
N TYR A 45 -12.06 -2.34 -2.68
CA TYR A 45 -11.29 -2.84 -3.81
C TYR A 45 -11.49 -4.33 -4.05
N LYS A 46 -11.70 -5.14 -3.01
CA LYS A 46 -11.91 -6.60 -3.13
C LYS A 46 -13.15 -6.96 -3.97
N LYS A 47 -14.11 -6.04 -4.11
CA LYS A 47 -15.29 -6.23 -4.98
C LYS A 47 -14.93 -6.34 -6.46
N THR A 48 -13.89 -5.63 -6.90
CA THR A 48 -13.57 -5.47 -8.34
C THR A 48 -12.15 -5.92 -8.69
N LYS A 49 -11.23 -5.87 -7.72
CA LYS A 49 -9.80 -6.06 -7.88
C LYS A 49 -9.29 -7.08 -6.88
N ASP A 50 -8.10 -7.58 -7.13
CA ASP A 50 -7.39 -8.46 -6.22
C ASP A 50 -6.56 -7.59 -5.27
N VAL A 51 -6.73 -7.77 -3.97
CA VAL A 51 -6.13 -6.93 -2.93
C VAL A 51 -5.22 -7.79 -2.06
N THR A 52 -3.98 -7.37 -1.92
CA THR A 52 -2.96 -8.03 -1.08
C THR A 52 -2.51 -7.07 0.01
N VAL A 53 -2.55 -7.50 1.28
CA VAL A 53 -2.07 -6.70 2.39
C VAL A 53 -0.55 -6.84 2.48
N LEU A 54 0.18 -5.73 2.39
CA LEU A 54 1.65 -5.75 2.46
C LEU A 54 2.16 -5.60 3.90
N GLY A 55 1.42 -4.89 4.74
CA GLY A 55 1.79 -4.62 6.14
C GLY A 55 1.79 -3.14 6.48
N LYS A 56 2.27 -2.80 7.67
CA LYS A 56 2.39 -1.43 8.17
C LYS A 56 3.85 -1.00 8.14
N LEU A 57 4.16 0.06 7.42
CA LEU A 57 5.46 0.70 7.55
C LEU A 57 5.44 1.59 8.80
N LYS A 58 6.41 1.40 9.69
CA LYS A 58 6.65 2.24 10.86
C LYS A 58 8.15 2.42 11.06
N ASN A 59 8.61 3.67 11.01
CA ASN A 59 10.00 4.06 11.18
C ASN A 59 10.95 3.29 10.22
N GLY A 60 10.52 3.17 8.96
CA GLY A 60 11.27 2.44 7.92
C GLY A 60 11.22 0.91 8.01
N LYS A 61 10.53 0.33 9.00
CA LYS A 61 10.35 -1.13 9.14
C LYS A 61 8.94 -1.54 8.75
N MET A 62 8.84 -2.64 8.00
CA MET A 62 7.55 -3.21 7.59
C MET A 62 7.12 -4.25 8.62
N GLU A 63 6.07 -3.92 9.36
CA GLU A 63 5.48 -4.76 10.40
C GLU A 63 4.23 -5.46 9.86
N ALA A 64 4.01 -6.71 10.23
CA ALA A 64 2.76 -7.39 9.94
C ALA A 64 1.59 -6.73 10.69
N ILE A 65 0.40 -6.72 10.09
CA ILE A 65 -0.80 -6.18 10.72
C ILE A 65 -1.56 -7.35 11.33
N PRO A 66 -1.54 -7.55 12.65
CA PRO A 66 -2.27 -8.66 13.27
C PRO A 66 -3.78 -8.50 13.05
N GLY A 67 -4.43 -9.60 12.66
CA GLY A 67 -5.88 -9.69 12.43
C GLY A 67 -6.34 -9.15 11.07
N LEU A 68 -5.56 -9.39 10.02
CA LEU A 68 -5.90 -9.19 8.60
C LEU A 68 -5.36 -10.35 7.77
#